data_AF-A0A412XE86-F1
#
_entry.id   AF-A0A412XE86-F1
#
_cell.length_a   1.000
_cell.length_b   1.000
_cell.length_c   1.000
_cell.angle_alpha   90.00
_cell.angle_beta   90.00
_cell.angle_gamma   90.00
#
_symmetry.space_group_name_H-M   'P 1'
#
loop_
_entity.id
_entity.type
_entity.pdbx_description
1 polymer ?
#
loop_
_entity_poly.entity_id
_entity_poly.type
_entity_poly.pdbx_seq_one_letter_code
_entity_poly.pdbx_strand_id
1 'polypeptide(L)'
;MSNHQHTLIIDGTSGISGDMTVAALLDLGASEEHLRLQLATLPVDGFTIAVTRVSKHGIDACDFDVQLAEELENHDHDMAWLYGNEAAAEHTHEHEHHHHDHGEHEHEHCHEHDHDHEHDHDHEHDHDHGHDHDHEGHHHAHHHHHRSLADVTAIIDGSQLSDGAKRRALAIFTALAAAEAKAHGKTPKTVMFHEVGAVDSIIDVCSVAICLDDLGIEDIVVESLSEGHGTIRCAHGLMPIPVPAVVNLCQAGNIVLTPAPVAGELVTPTGAAIVAALRTSEHLPARYRIEAVGYGAGKRPYEGCSGTLRCLLVHADA
;
A
#
# COMPACT_ATOMS: atom_id res chain seq x y z
N MET A 1 -32.33 -27.51 -0.73
CA MET A 1 -32.42 -27.58 0.74
C MET A 1 -31.36 -26.64 1.26
N SER A 2 -31.81 -25.58 1.95
CA SER A 2 -31.09 -24.38 2.40
C SER A 2 -29.55 -24.41 2.28
N ASN A 3 -29.00 -23.78 1.24
CA ASN A 3 -27.61 -23.31 1.30
C ASN A 3 -27.66 -22.14 2.29
N HIS A 4 -27.41 -22.43 3.55
CA HIS A 4 -27.25 -21.41 4.57
C HIS A 4 -25.97 -20.66 4.17
N GLN A 5 -26.14 -19.54 3.49
CA GLN A 5 -25.03 -18.81 2.88
C GLN A 5 -24.34 -18.06 4.03
N HIS A 6 -23.16 -18.55 4.43
CA HIS A 6 -22.34 -17.84 5.40
C HIS A 6 -21.84 -16.56 4.75
N THR A 7 -22.18 -15.42 5.36
CA THR A 7 -21.77 -14.10 4.89
C THR A 7 -20.66 -13.58 5.79
N LEU A 8 -19.58 -13.08 5.19
CA LEU A 8 -18.54 -12.36 5.89
C LEU A 8 -18.85 -10.87 5.84
N ILE A 9 -19.03 -10.24 6.99
CA ILE A 9 -19.06 -8.77 7.10
C ILE A 9 -17.66 -8.32 7.51
N ILE A 10 -17.03 -7.49 6.68
CA ILE A 10 -15.76 -6.83 7.01
C ILE A 10 -16.09 -5.41 7.48
N ASP A 11 -15.77 -5.14 8.74
CA ASP A 11 -15.93 -3.84 9.37
C ASP A 11 -14.58 -3.10 9.34
N GLY A 12 -14.41 -2.28 8.31
CA GLY A 12 -13.22 -1.45 8.05
C GLY A 12 -13.23 -0.09 8.74
N THR A 13 -14.00 0.10 9.81
CA THR A 13 -14.12 1.41 10.50
C THR A 13 -12.84 1.85 11.24
N SER A 14 -11.91 0.92 11.49
CA SER A 14 -10.60 1.21 12.12
C SER A 14 -9.42 0.93 11.18
N GLY A 15 -9.67 0.96 9.86
CA GLY A 15 -8.68 0.68 8.82
C GLY A 15 -8.70 -0.76 8.30
N ILE A 16 -8.00 -0.97 7.20
CA ILE A 16 -7.87 -2.26 6.52
C ILE A 16 -6.54 -2.37 5.76
N SER A 17 -5.87 -3.50 5.94
CA SER A 17 -4.69 -3.92 5.20
C SER A 17 -4.68 -5.42 4.94
N GLY A 18 -3.71 -5.89 4.15
CA GLY A 18 -3.55 -7.30 3.81
C GLY A 18 -3.40 -8.15 5.07
N ASP A 19 -2.32 -7.92 5.82
CA ASP A 19 -2.04 -8.54 7.12
C ASP A 19 -3.21 -8.48 8.12
N MET A 20 -3.86 -7.33 8.30
CA MET A 20 -5.04 -7.18 9.16
C MET A 20 -6.18 -8.10 8.71
N THR A 21 -6.39 -8.24 7.39
CA THR A 21 -7.41 -9.13 6.85
C THR A 21 -7.06 -10.59 7.08
N VAL A 22 -5.80 -10.99 6.87
CA VAL A 22 -5.33 -12.36 7.15
C VAL A 22 -5.53 -12.70 8.63
N ALA A 23 -5.05 -11.83 9.51
CA ALA A 23 -5.15 -11.99 10.95
C ALA A 23 -6.61 -12.11 11.42
N ALA A 24 -7.49 -11.25 10.90
CA ALA A 24 -8.91 -11.30 11.22
C ALA A 24 -9.57 -12.61 10.77
N LEU A 25 -9.19 -13.16 9.61
CA LEU A 25 -9.72 -14.43 9.10
C LEU A 25 -9.18 -15.65 9.86
N LEU A 26 -7.91 -15.62 10.27
CA LEU A 26 -7.33 -16.64 11.16
C LEU A 26 -8.05 -16.64 12.51
N ASP A 27 -8.26 -15.46 13.10
CA ASP A 27 -9.00 -15.32 14.35
C ASP A 27 -10.48 -15.75 14.23
N LEU A 28 -11.06 -15.57 13.05
CA LEU A 28 -12.42 -16.00 12.73
C LEU A 28 -12.55 -17.53 12.70
N GLY A 29 -11.45 -18.25 12.45
CA GLY A 29 -11.39 -19.71 12.47
C GLY A 29 -10.72 -20.36 11.25
N ALA A 30 -10.08 -19.60 10.36
CA ALA A 30 -9.30 -20.19 9.27
C ALA A 30 -8.10 -20.97 9.82
N SER A 31 -7.75 -22.09 9.18
CA SER A 31 -6.70 -22.99 9.62
C SER A 31 -5.30 -22.43 9.33
N GLU A 32 -4.55 -22.07 10.37
CA GLU A 32 -3.14 -21.68 10.25
C GLU A 32 -2.28 -22.80 9.63
N GLU A 33 -2.54 -24.06 9.99
CA GLU A 33 -1.82 -25.20 9.42
C GLU A 33 -2.04 -25.28 7.92
N HIS A 34 -3.30 -25.13 7.48
CA HIS A 34 -3.64 -25.15 6.06
C HIS A 34 -3.00 -23.96 5.32
N LEU A 35 -3.04 -22.77 5.92
CA LEU A 35 -2.37 -21.58 5.39
C LEU A 35 -0.87 -21.82 5.15
N ARG A 36 -0.16 -22.34 6.16
CA ARG A 36 1.28 -22.63 6.07
C ARG A 36 1.58 -23.66 4.98
N LEU A 37 0.78 -24.73 4.89
CA LEU A 37 0.95 -25.76 3.87
C LEU A 37 0.76 -25.20 2.46
N GLN A 38 -0.25 -24.36 2.24
CA GLN A 38 -0.52 -23.74 0.95
C GLN A 38 0.58 -22.74 0.56
N LEU A 39 0.97 -21.84 1.47
CA LEU A 39 2.03 -20.85 1.22
C LEU A 39 3.38 -21.48 0.89
N ALA A 40 3.72 -22.62 1.50
CA ALA A 40 4.96 -23.35 1.23
C ALA A 40 5.06 -23.87 -0.22
N THR A 41 3.98 -23.81 -1.00
CA THR A 41 3.95 -24.24 -2.40
C THR A 41 4.18 -23.09 -3.38
N LEU A 42 4.19 -21.83 -2.89
CA LEU A 42 4.52 -20.68 -3.72
C LEU A 42 6.01 -20.76 -4.13
N PRO A 43 6.33 -20.50 -5.41
CA PRO A 43 7.72 -20.45 -5.88
C PRO A 43 8.39 -19.11 -5.49
N VAL A 44 8.35 -18.76 -4.21
CA VAL A 44 8.92 -17.54 -3.63
C VAL A 44 9.62 -17.92 -2.33
N ASP A 45 10.90 -17.56 -2.22
CA ASP A 45 11.72 -17.81 -1.04
C ASP A 45 11.92 -16.53 -0.23
N GLY A 46 12.56 -16.65 0.94
CA GLY A 46 13.02 -15.49 1.73
C GLY A 46 11.97 -14.90 2.65
N PHE A 47 10.91 -15.65 2.98
CA PHE A 47 9.94 -15.25 4.00
C PHE A 47 9.67 -16.37 5.01
N THR A 48 9.24 -15.97 6.20
CA THR A 48 8.54 -16.83 7.15
C THR A 48 7.31 -16.08 7.65
N ILE A 49 6.35 -16.79 8.27
CA ILE A 49 5.17 -16.15 8.84
C ILE A 49 5.06 -16.46 10.34
N ALA A 50 4.70 -15.45 11.12
CA ALA A 50 4.36 -15.55 12.52
C ALA A 50 2.88 -15.20 12.71
N VAL A 51 2.19 -16.01 13.52
CA VAL A 51 0.81 -15.77 13.92
C VAL A 51 0.79 -15.70 15.44
N THR A 52 0.41 -14.56 16.00
CA THR A 52 0.46 -14.34 17.44
C THR A 52 -0.80 -13.65 17.96
N ARG A 53 -0.90 -13.51 19.30
CA ARG A 53 -1.94 -12.71 19.96
C ARG A 53 -1.35 -11.43 20.50
N VAL A 54 -2.02 -10.32 20.25
CA VAL A 54 -1.63 -9.00 20.74
C VAL A 54 -2.84 -8.29 21.36
N SER A 55 -2.59 -7.39 22.31
CA SER A 55 -3.63 -6.50 22.82
C SER A 55 -3.52 -5.13 22.16
N LYS A 56 -4.57 -4.72 21.45
CA LYS A 56 -4.71 -3.38 20.85
C LYS A 56 -5.80 -2.64 21.59
N HIS A 57 -5.45 -1.59 22.32
CA HIS A 57 -6.43 -0.80 23.12
C HIS A 57 -7.31 -1.67 24.05
N GLY A 58 -6.76 -2.76 24.60
CA GLY A 58 -7.48 -3.70 25.47
C GLY A 58 -8.31 -4.76 24.74
N ILE A 59 -8.33 -4.76 23.41
CA ILE A 59 -8.93 -5.81 22.58
C ILE A 59 -7.88 -6.88 22.29
N ASP A 60 -8.20 -8.13 22.57
CA ASP A 60 -7.40 -9.30 22.19
C ASP A 60 -7.60 -9.58 20.70
N ALA A 61 -6.52 -9.51 19.92
CA ALA A 61 -6.55 -9.61 18.46
C ALA A 61 -5.44 -10.55 17.96
N CYS A 62 -5.68 -11.15 16.80
CA CYS A 62 -4.67 -11.90 16.09
C CYS A 62 -3.73 -10.93 15.39
N ASP A 63 -2.45 -11.26 15.35
CA ASP A 63 -1.42 -10.56 14.62
C ASP A 63 -0.83 -11.53 13.58
N PHE A 64 -0.74 -11.09 12.34
CA PHE A 64 -0.14 -11.84 11.24
C PHE A 64 1.06 -11.06 10.72
N ASP A 65 2.23 -11.67 10.77
CA ASP A 65 3.48 -11.03 10.43
C ASP A 65 4.25 -11.84 9.39
N VAL A 66 4.56 -11.21 8.26
CA VAL A 66 5.42 -11.77 7.22
C VAL A 66 6.84 -11.26 7.48
N GLN A 67 7.70 -12.17 7.92
CA GLN A 67 9.08 -11.87 8.28
C GLN A 67 9.97 -12.17 7.09
N LEU A 68 10.53 -11.13 6.50
CA LEU A 68 11.38 -11.21 5.33
C LEU A 68 12.85 -11.39 5.73
N ALA A 69 13.63 -12.02 4.86
CA ALA A 69 15.09 -11.97 4.98
C ALA A 69 15.56 -10.51 4.83
N GLU A 70 16.67 -10.15 5.47
CA GLU A 70 17.19 -8.76 5.54
C GLU A 70 17.31 -8.08 4.16
N GLU A 71 17.64 -8.84 3.10
CA GLU A 71 17.74 -8.34 1.73
C GLU A 71 16.41 -7.96 1.08
N LEU A 72 15.29 -8.41 1.67
CA LEU A 72 13.92 -8.23 1.19
C LEU A 72 13.10 -7.30 2.09
N GLU A 73 13.65 -6.85 3.23
CA GLU A 73 12.96 -5.92 4.14
C GLU A 73 12.61 -4.60 3.44
N ASN A 74 11.41 -4.10 3.76
CA ASN A 74 10.87 -2.82 3.28
C ASN A 74 10.52 -1.92 4.49
N HIS A 75 10.11 -0.67 4.22
CA HIS A 75 9.83 0.34 5.25
C HIS A 75 8.33 0.58 5.50
N ASP A 76 7.47 -0.38 5.09
CA ASP A 76 6.02 -0.26 5.12
C ASP A 76 5.40 -0.20 6.54
N HIS A 77 6.15 -0.63 7.56
CA HIS A 77 5.77 -0.56 8.98
C HIS A 77 6.64 0.39 9.82
N ASP A 78 7.64 1.05 9.21
CA ASP A 78 8.53 1.97 9.90
C ASP A 78 7.91 3.38 9.97
N MET A 79 7.26 3.70 11.09
CA MET A 79 6.61 5.01 11.30
C MET A 79 7.58 6.19 11.15
N ALA A 80 8.85 6.02 11.55
CA ALA A 80 9.84 7.10 11.45
C ALA A 80 10.21 7.37 9.99
N TRP A 81 10.25 6.34 9.15
CA TRP A 81 10.42 6.51 7.71
C TRP A 81 9.16 7.08 7.04
N LEU A 82 7.99 6.51 7.35
CA LEU A 82 6.71 6.85 6.72
C LEU A 82 6.27 8.29 6.97
N TYR A 83 6.42 8.79 8.20
CA TYR A 83 5.93 10.11 8.62
C TYR A 83 7.06 11.07 9.02
N GLY A 84 8.31 10.60 9.07
CA GLY A 84 9.41 11.36 9.66
C GLY A 84 9.39 11.28 11.18
N ASN A 85 10.51 11.64 11.81
CA ASN A 85 10.55 11.83 13.25
C ASN A 85 9.72 13.09 13.56
N GLU A 86 8.59 12.99 14.27
CA GLU A 86 7.83 14.14 14.77
C GLU A 86 8.67 15.08 15.68
N ALA A 87 9.90 14.66 16.06
CA ALA A 87 10.86 15.43 16.81
C ALA A 87 11.77 16.37 15.97
N ALA A 88 11.62 16.45 14.65
CA ALA A 88 12.50 17.26 13.78
C ALA A 88 11.80 18.41 13.04
N ALA A 89 10.64 18.86 13.50
CA ALA A 89 9.96 20.05 12.99
C ALA A 89 10.35 21.35 13.74
N GLU A 90 11.62 21.47 14.14
CA GLU A 90 12.26 22.76 14.46
C GLU A 90 13.63 22.83 13.75
N HIS A 91 13.62 22.72 12.43
CA HIS A 91 14.68 23.33 11.61
C HIS A 91 14.03 24.31 10.65
N THR A 92 13.84 25.51 11.16
CA THR A 92 13.82 26.73 10.33
C THR A 92 15.06 26.71 9.45
N HIS A 93 14.88 26.43 8.16
CA HIS A 93 15.87 26.82 7.16
C HIS A 93 15.85 28.35 7.07
N GLU A 94 16.59 29.00 7.96
CA GLU A 94 17.07 30.35 7.70
C GLU A 94 18.09 30.23 6.57
N HIS A 95 17.68 30.63 5.37
CA HIS A 95 18.63 30.89 4.30
C HIS A 95 19.46 32.12 4.68
N GLU A 96 20.56 31.91 5.38
CA GLU A 96 21.65 32.89 5.46
C GLU A 96 22.26 33.01 4.06
N HIS A 97 21.78 33.99 3.30
CA HIS A 97 22.46 34.48 2.11
C HIS A 97 23.79 35.11 2.54
N HIS A 98 24.87 34.35 2.42
CA HIS A 98 26.23 34.89 2.43
C HIS A 98 26.41 35.80 1.21
N HIS A 99 26.18 37.09 1.43
CA HIS A 99 26.66 38.15 0.55
C HIS A 99 28.20 38.17 0.61
N HIS A 100 28.84 37.82 -0.51
CA HIS A 100 30.25 38.11 -0.70
C HIS A 100 30.41 39.61 -0.99
N ASP A 101 31.04 40.26 -0.02
CA ASP A 101 31.65 41.58 -0.09
C ASP A 101 32.76 41.58 -1.15
N HIS A 102 32.60 42.39 -2.19
CA HIS A 102 33.71 42.84 -3.04
C HIS A 102 33.62 44.35 -3.18
N GLY A 103 34.48 45.02 -2.43
CA GLY A 103 34.70 46.45 -2.44
C GLY A 103 35.15 47.00 -3.79
N GLU A 104 34.50 48.11 -4.14
CA GLU A 104 34.97 49.31 -4.84
C GLU A 104 36.24 49.21 -5.71
N HIS A 105 36.03 49.34 -7.02
CA HIS A 105 36.93 50.12 -7.88
C HIS A 105 36.11 50.94 -8.88
N GLU A 106 36.19 52.26 -8.71
CA GLU A 106 35.73 53.27 -9.65
C GLU A 106 36.49 53.15 -10.97
N HIS A 107 35.79 53.20 -12.11
CA HIS A 107 36.27 53.87 -13.32
C HIS A 107 35.07 54.33 -14.17
N GLU A 108 34.93 55.65 -14.27
CA GLU A 108 34.16 56.32 -15.31
C GLU A 108 34.72 55.96 -16.68
N HIS A 109 33.87 55.63 -17.66
CA HIS A 109 34.00 56.10 -19.04
C HIS A 109 32.65 56.03 -19.77
N CYS A 110 32.23 57.20 -20.23
CA CYS A 110 31.15 57.45 -21.17
C CYS A 110 31.58 57.01 -22.58
N HIS A 111 30.70 56.41 -23.37
CA HIS A 111 30.57 56.67 -24.81
C HIS A 111 29.23 56.13 -25.33
N GLU A 112 28.43 57.03 -25.89
CA GLU A 112 27.34 56.73 -26.81
C GLU A 112 27.91 56.14 -28.10
N HIS A 113 27.25 55.14 -28.69
CA HIS A 113 27.11 54.97 -30.14
C HIS A 113 25.90 54.09 -30.47
N ASP A 114 24.91 54.69 -31.12
CA ASP A 114 23.95 54.01 -31.99
C ASP A 114 24.68 53.25 -33.08
N HIS A 115 24.29 52.00 -33.36
CA HIS A 115 24.26 51.42 -34.71
C HIS A 115 23.32 50.20 -34.78
N ASP A 116 22.25 50.35 -35.56
CA ASP A 116 21.47 49.26 -36.14
C ASP A 116 22.36 48.38 -37.02
N HIS A 117 22.33 47.07 -36.80
CA HIS A 117 22.66 46.09 -37.84
C HIS A 117 21.95 44.75 -37.55
N GLU A 118 20.94 44.43 -38.36
CA GLU A 118 20.45 43.06 -38.55
C GLU A 118 21.53 42.25 -39.30
N HIS A 119 22.00 41.18 -38.69
CA HIS A 119 22.71 40.11 -39.39
C HIS A 119 22.31 38.74 -38.83
N ASP A 120 21.70 37.98 -39.73
CA ASP A 120 21.34 36.58 -39.63
C ASP A 120 22.62 35.74 -39.83
N HIS A 121 23.06 34.98 -38.83
CA HIS A 121 24.10 33.96 -38.98
C HIS A 121 23.93 32.82 -37.97
N ASP A 122 23.59 31.65 -38.50
CA ASP A 122 23.78 30.35 -37.87
C ASP A 122 25.25 30.12 -37.52
N HIS A 123 25.53 29.83 -36.24
CA HIS A 123 26.75 29.12 -35.84
C HIS A 123 26.48 28.23 -34.62
N GLU A 124 26.53 26.93 -34.87
CA GLU A 124 26.70 25.89 -33.84
C GLU A 124 28.04 26.10 -33.12
N HIS A 125 28.00 26.23 -31.79
CA HIS A 125 29.17 26.12 -30.94
C HIS A 125 28.90 25.13 -29.81
N ASP A 126 29.43 23.93 -29.98
CA ASP A 126 29.70 22.98 -28.92
C ASP A 126 30.71 23.60 -27.94
N HIS A 127 30.30 23.74 -26.68
CA HIS A 127 31.22 23.92 -25.56
C HIS A 127 30.86 22.94 -24.45
N ASP A 128 31.60 21.83 -24.46
CA ASP A 128 31.72 20.86 -23.38
C ASP A 128 32.41 21.53 -22.17
N HIS A 129 31.67 21.68 -21.09
CA HIS A 129 32.20 22.00 -19.77
C HIS A 129 31.67 20.98 -18.75
N GLY A 130 32.34 19.83 -18.70
CA GLY A 130 32.24 18.89 -17.60
C GLY A 130 32.75 19.52 -16.30
N HIS A 131 31.82 19.88 -15.42
CA HIS A 131 32.07 20.02 -14.00
C HIS A 131 31.51 18.80 -13.29
N ASP A 132 32.41 17.85 -12.99
CA ASP A 132 32.18 16.78 -12.03
C ASP A 132 31.95 17.41 -10.65
N HIS A 133 30.70 17.37 -10.20
CA HIS A 133 30.37 17.46 -8.79
C HIS A 133 30.02 16.06 -8.33
N ASP A 134 31.02 15.37 -7.76
CA ASP A 134 30.82 14.18 -6.92
C ASP A 134 30.00 14.59 -5.70
N HIS A 135 28.68 14.55 -5.85
CA HIS A 135 27.78 14.38 -4.73
C HIS A 135 27.73 12.88 -4.42
N GLU A 136 28.58 12.44 -3.49
CA GLU A 136 28.34 11.21 -2.74
C GLU A 136 27.10 11.39 -1.85
N GLY A 137 25.94 11.43 -2.49
CA GLY A 137 24.68 11.09 -1.85
C GLY A 137 24.66 9.59 -1.72
N HIS A 138 24.78 9.10 -0.48
CA HIS A 138 24.48 7.72 -0.10
C HIS A 138 23.02 7.38 -0.45
N HIS A 139 22.74 7.11 -1.71
CA HIS A 139 21.55 6.41 -2.13
C HIS A 139 21.79 4.93 -1.82
N HIS A 140 21.35 4.50 -0.65
CA HIS A 140 21.09 3.09 -0.41
C HIS A 140 20.06 2.64 -1.45
N ALA A 141 20.54 2.08 -2.56
CA ALA A 141 19.71 1.47 -3.59
C ALA A 141 19.15 0.17 -3.01
N HIS A 142 18.06 0.29 -2.26
CA HIS A 142 17.27 -0.87 -1.85
C HIS A 142 16.72 -1.52 -3.12
N HIS A 143 17.05 -2.80 -3.32
CA HIS A 143 16.61 -3.59 -4.47
C HIS A 143 15.11 -3.90 -4.33
N HIS A 144 14.26 -2.95 -4.71
CA HIS A 144 12.84 -3.27 -4.89
C HIS A 144 12.73 -4.25 -6.07
N HIS A 145 12.30 -5.48 -5.80
CA HIS A 145 11.93 -6.42 -6.86
C HIS A 145 10.65 -5.94 -7.52
N HIS A 146 10.78 -5.10 -8.55
CA HIS A 146 9.65 -4.66 -9.36
C HIS A 146 9.08 -5.88 -10.08
N ARG A 147 7.87 -6.30 -9.69
CA ARG A 147 7.13 -7.37 -10.36
C ARG A 147 5.99 -6.79 -11.17
N SER A 148 5.75 -7.34 -12.36
CA SER A 148 4.55 -7.06 -13.15
C SER A 148 3.40 -7.97 -12.71
N LEU A 149 2.18 -7.68 -13.17
CA LEU A 149 1.05 -8.60 -13.01
C LEU A 149 1.33 -9.99 -13.62
N ALA A 150 2.08 -10.05 -14.71
CA ALA A 150 2.44 -11.31 -15.35
C ALA A 150 3.37 -12.16 -14.45
N ASP A 151 4.35 -11.53 -13.79
CA ASP A 151 5.26 -12.22 -12.88
C ASP A 151 4.51 -12.79 -11.67
N VAL A 152 3.61 -11.99 -11.07
CA VAL A 152 2.78 -12.42 -9.94
C VAL A 152 1.82 -13.54 -10.36
N THR A 153 1.24 -13.46 -11.57
CA THR A 153 0.37 -14.52 -12.11
C THR A 153 1.16 -15.83 -12.27
N ALA A 154 2.39 -15.77 -12.79
CA ALA A 154 3.24 -16.95 -12.92
C ALA A 154 3.60 -17.58 -11.57
N ILE A 155 3.83 -16.77 -10.54
CA ILE A 155 4.06 -17.23 -9.16
C ILE A 155 2.83 -17.98 -8.64
N ILE A 156 1.64 -17.38 -8.75
CA ILE A 156 0.39 -17.97 -8.25
C ILE A 156 0.04 -19.24 -9.04
N ASP A 157 0.14 -19.22 -10.37
CA ASP A 157 -0.18 -20.37 -11.20
C ASP A 157 0.78 -21.55 -10.98
N GLY A 158 2.06 -21.26 -10.73
CA GLY A 158 3.11 -22.25 -10.45
C GLY A 158 3.00 -22.93 -9.08
N SER A 159 2.13 -22.47 -8.20
CA SER A 159 1.90 -23.04 -6.86
C SER A 159 0.90 -24.19 -6.85
N GLN A 160 0.73 -24.85 -5.70
CA GLN A 160 -0.34 -25.83 -5.46
C GLN A 160 -1.49 -25.24 -4.62
N LEU A 161 -1.67 -23.92 -4.63
CA LEU A 161 -2.86 -23.28 -4.05
C LEU A 161 -4.13 -23.87 -4.68
N SER A 162 -5.22 -23.90 -3.91
CA SER A 162 -6.52 -24.35 -4.43
C SER A 162 -7.01 -23.44 -5.57
N ASP A 163 -7.89 -23.96 -6.43
CA ASP A 163 -8.44 -23.18 -7.54
C ASP A 163 -9.20 -21.93 -7.05
N GLY A 164 -9.90 -22.04 -5.91
CA GLY A 164 -10.59 -20.92 -5.29
C GLY A 164 -9.62 -19.86 -4.75
N ALA A 165 -8.53 -20.27 -4.10
CA ALA A 165 -7.49 -19.36 -3.64
C ALA A 165 -6.78 -18.67 -4.82
N LYS A 166 -6.38 -19.41 -5.87
CA LYS A 166 -5.77 -18.82 -7.08
C LYS A 166 -6.69 -17.79 -7.72
N ARG A 167 -7.97 -18.13 -7.91
CA ARG A 167 -8.98 -17.23 -8.48
C ARG A 167 -9.09 -15.92 -7.69
N ARG A 168 -9.16 -15.99 -6.36
CA ARG A 168 -9.26 -14.80 -5.50
C ARG A 168 -7.99 -13.96 -5.52
N ALA A 169 -6.82 -14.57 -5.37
CA ALA A 169 -5.54 -13.87 -5.38
C ALA A 169 -5.32 -13.12 -6.72
N LEU A 170 -5.59 -13.79 -7.84
CA LEU A 170 -5.50 -13.18 -9.17
C LEU A 170 -6.50 -12.04 -9.36
N ALA A 171 -7.72 -12.15 -8.81
CA ALA A 171 -8.70 -11.06 -8.85
C ALA A 171 -8.21 -9.81 -8.10
N ILE A 172 -7.63 -9.99 -6.90
CA ILE A 172 -7.05 -8.89 -6.11
C ILE A 172 -5.89 -8.23 -6.86
N PHE A 173 -4.94 -9.01 -7.38
CA PHE A 173 -3.81 -8.46 -8.14
C PHE A 173 -4.23 -7.78 -9.44
N THR A 174 -5.29 -8.27 -10.08
CA THR A 174 -5.85 -7.61 -11.27
C THR A 174 -6.42 -6.23 -10.92
N ALA A 175 -7.12 -6.10 -9.78
CA ALA A 175 -7.63 -4.82 -9.30
C ALA A 175 -6.48 -3.85 -8.96
N LEU A 176 -5.44 -4.33 -8.26
CA LEU A 176 -4.21 -3.55 -7.99
C LEU A 176 -3.56 -3.08 -9.29
N ALA A 177 -3.32 -3.97 -10.24
CA ALA A 177 -2.70 -3.62 -11.53
C ALA A 177 -3.50 -2.56 -12.29
N ALA A 178 -4.83 -2.63 -12.27
CA ALA A 178 -5.68 -1.63 -12.90
C ALA A 178 -5.56 -0.25 -12.22
N ALA A 179 -5.54 -0.23 -10.89
CA ALA A 179 -5.41 1.00 -10.12
C ALA A 179 -4.02 1.66 -10.27
N GLU A 180 -2.96 0.85 -10.22
CA GLU A 180 -1.58 1.29 -10.43
C GLU A 180 -1.36 1.77 -11.87
N ALA A 181 -1.87 1.03 -12.85
CA ALA A 181 -1.79 1.44 -14.25
C ALA A 181 -2.42 2.81 -14.47
N LYS A 182 -3.56 3.08 -13.84
CA LYS A 182 -4.22 4.38 -13.91
C LYS A 182 -3.42 5.48 -13.19
N ALA A 183 -2.86 5.20 -12.01
CA ALA A 183 -2.01 6.15 -11.29
C ALA A 183 -0.75 6.53 -12.08
N HIS A 184 -0.21 5.60 -12.87
CA HIS A 184 1.01 5.77 -13.64
C HIS A 184 0.80 6.15 -15.13
N GLY A 185 -0.45 6.27 -15.59
CA GLY A 185 -0.74 6.48 -17.02
C GLY A 185 -0.26 5.33 -17.92
N LYS A 186 -0.20 4.11 -17.37
CA LYS A 186 0.23 2.86 -18.04
C LYS A 186 -0.96 1.95 -18.31
N THR A 187 -0.68 0.76 -18.85
CA THR A 187 -1.68 -0.31 -18.98
C THR A 187 -1.45 -1.37 -17.90
N PRO A 188 -2.46 -2.16 -17.51
CA PRO A 188 -2.28 -3.26 -16.54
C PRO A 188 -1.22 -4.29 -16.94
N LYS A 189 -0.91 -4.39 -18.24
CA LYS A 189 0.12 -5.31 -18.75
C LYS A 189 1.54 -4.77 -18.63
N THR A 190 1.70 -3.45 -18.54
CA THR A 190 3.00 -2.76 -18.57
C THR A 190 3.32 -2.03 -17.27
N VAL A 191 2.40 -2.02 -16.32
CA VAL A 191 2.65 -1.49 -14.98
C VAL A 191 3.54 -2.44 -14.21
N MET A 192 4.50 -1.86 -13.50
CA MET A 192 5.33 -2.55 -12.52
C MET A 192 4.82 -2.14 -11.15
N PHE A 193 4.68 -3.09 -10.26
CA PHE A 193 4.35 -2.80 -8.88
C PHE A 193 5.59 -2.31 -8.14
N HIS A 194 5.47 -1.15 -7.50
CA HIS A 194 6.55 -0.53 -6.73
C HIS A 194 6.49 -0.92 -5.25
N GLU A 195 5.28 -0.99 -4.69
CA GLU A 195 5.04 -1.34 -3.28
C GLU A 195 4.34 -2.70 -3.19
N VAL A 196 3.26 -2.90 -3.94
CA VAL A 196 2.44 -4.12 -3.86
C VAL A 196 3.01 -5.35 -4.61
N GLY A 197 4.20 -5.22 -5.19
CA GLY A 197 4.91 -6.30 -5.89
C GLY A 197 5.94 -7.01 -5.04
N ALA A 198 6.15 -6.53 -3.83
CA ALA A 198 7.08 -7.08 -2.86
C ALA A 198 6.57 -8.40 -2.27
N VAL A 199 7.45 -9.14 -1.60
CA VAL A 199 7.17 -10.51 -1.15
C VAL A 199 6.07 -10.52 -0.08
N ASP A 200 6.13 -9.61 0.89
CA ASP A 200 5.09 -9.32 1.89
C ASP A 200 3.70 -9.22 1.27
N SER A 201 3.52 -8.37 0.26
CA SER A 201 2.24 -8.13 -0.39
C SER A 201 1.71 -9.36 -1.14
N ILE A 202 2.61 -10.17 -1.73
CA ILE A 202 2.24 -11.47 -2.33
C ILE A 202 1.76 -12.43 -1.26
N ILE A 203 2.48 -12.55 -0.15
CA ILE A 203 2.10 -13.43 0.95
C ILE A 203 0.78 -12.98 1.57
N ASP A 204 0.56 -11.70 1.80
CA ASP A 204 -0.69 -11.16 2.32
C ASP A 204 -1.89 -11.49 1.41
N VAL A 205 -1.81 -11.16 0.12
CA VAL A 205 -2.91 -11.39 -0.83
C VAL A 205 -3.21 -12.88 -0.98
N CYS A 206 -2.17 -13.71 -1.11
CA CYS A 206 -2.34 -15.16 -1.16
C CYS A 206 -2.95 -15.69 0.15
N SER A 207 -2.51 -15.20 1.31
CA SER A 207 -3.03 -15.62 2.61
C SER A 207 -4.51 -15.28 2.78
N VAL A 208 -4.95 -14.07 2.38
CA VAL A 208 -6.38 -13.71 2.38
C VAL A 208 -7.17 -14.67 1.50
N ALA A 209 -6.68 -14.96 0.30
CA ALA A 209 -7.33 -15.87 -0.63
C ALA A 209 -7.45 -17.30 -0.08
N ILE A 210 -6.39 -17.81 0.57
CA ILE A 210 -6.37 -19.14 1.20
C ILE A 210 -7.35 -19.19 2.37
N CYS A 211 -7.32 -18.22 3.28
CA CYS A 211 -8.19 -18.20 4.45
C CYS A 211 -9.68 -18.10 4.06
N LEU A 212 -10.02 -17.31 3.04
CA LEU A 212 -11.40 -17.25 2.53
C LEU A 212 -11.86 -18.57 1.90
N ASP A 213 -10.96 -19.25 1.19
CA ASP A 213 -11.24 -20.55 0.57
C ASP A 213 -11.42 -21.66 1.63
N ASP A 214 -10.55 -21.70 2.63
CA ASP A 214 -10.61 -22.63 3.77
C ASP A 214 -11.93 -22.48 4.55
N LEU A 215 -12.35 -21.23 4.78
CA LEU A 215 -13.63 -20.93 5.44
C LEU A 215 -14.86 -21.14 4.53
N GLY A 216 -14.66 -21.38 3.23
CA GLY A 216 -15.75 -21.53 2.26
C GLY A 216 -16.59 -20.27 2.05
N ILE A 217 -15.99 -19.08 2.24
CA ILE A 217 -16.68 -17.79 2.17
C ILE A 217 -16.74 -17.30 0.72
N GLU A 218 -17.95 -17.18 0.18
CA GLU A 218 -18.20 -16.59 -1.14
C GLU A 218 -18.93 -15.24 -1.08
N ASP A 219 -19.65 -14.96 0.00
CA ASP A 219 -20.44 -13.73 0.18
C ASP A 219 -19.74 -12.80 1.18
N ILE A 220 -19.33 -11.63 0.71
CA ILE A 220 -18.55 -10.64 1.46
C ILE A 220 -19.24 -9.27 1.39
N VAL A 221 -19.66 -8.77 2.55
CA VAL A 221 -20.30 -7.47 2.71
C VAL A 221 -19.30 -6.47 3.28
N VAL A 222 -19.15 -5.33 2.60
CA VAL A 222 -18.41 -4.17 3.10
C VAL A 222 -19.20 -2.91 2.77
N GLU A 223 -19.80 -2.29 3.79
CA GLU A 223 -20.65 -1.10 3.62
C GLU A 223 -19.82 0.14 3.28
N SER A 224 -18.77 0.39 4.06
CA SER A 224 -17.82 1.49 3.83
C SER A 224 -16.47 1.16 4.47
N LEU A 225 -15.44 1.92 4.07
CA LEU A 225 -14.14 1.92 4.73
C LEU A 225 -13.89 3.28 5.36
N SER A 226 -13.29 3.30 6.55
CA SER A 226 -12.85 4.55 7.17
C SER A 226 -11.45 4.92 6.71
N GLU A 227 -11.27 6.13 6.19
CA GLU A 227 -9.98 6.64 5.71
C GLU A 227 -9.48 7.79 6.58
N GLY A 228 -8.18 7.79 6.85
CA GLY A 228 -7.51 8.86 7.56
C GLY A 228 -7.18 10.06 6.68
N HIS A 229 -6.21 10.87 7.08
CA HIS A 229 -5.77 12.04 6.35
C HIS A 229 -4.27 12.33 6.53
N GLY A 230 -3.75 13.26 5.72
CA GLY A 230 -2.37 13.72 5.79
C GLY A 230 -1.56 13.25 4.58
N THR A 231 -0.28 12.96 4.81
CA THR A 231 0.65 12.48 3.80
C THR A 231 1.42 11.28 4.31
N ILE A 232 1.81 10.38 3.43
CA ILE A 232 2.65 9.22 3.72
C ILE A 232 3.86 9.20 2.79
N ARG A 233 5.04 8.87 3.30
CA ARG A 233 6.21 8.60 2.46
C ARG A 233 6.10 7.20 1.89
N CYS A 234 6.34 7.06 0.60
CA CYS A 234 6.34 5.78 -0.10
C CYS A 234 7.42 5.79 -1.20
N ALA A 235 7.48 4.77 -2.07
CA ALA A 235 8.48 4.69 -3.15
C ALA A 235 8.42 5.88 -4.13
N HIS A 236 7.29 6.57 -4.15
CA HIS A 236 7.03 7.75 -4.98
C HIS A 236 7.29 9.08 -4.27
N GLY A 237 7.89 9.04 -3.08
CA GLY A 237 8.09 10.21 -2.22
C GLY A 237 6.90 10.45 -1.30
N LEU A 238 6.65 11.71 -0.94
CA LEU A 238 5.50 12.08 -0.09
C LEU A 238 4.22 12.10 -0.93
N MET A 239 3.25 11.27 -0.53
CA MET A 239 1.96 11.12 -1.20
C MET A 239 0.82 11.58 -0.29
N PRO A 240 -0.23 12.19 -0.84
CA PRO A 240 -1.44 12.47 -0.06
C PRO A 240 -2.12 11.17 0.36
N ILE A 241 -2.82 11.21 1.48
CA ILE A 241 -3.70 10.13 1.93
C ILE A 241 -5.15 10.54 1.62
N PRO A 242 -5.94 9.70 0.93
CA PRO A 242 -5.57 8.38 0.38
C PRO A 242 -4.59 8.48 -0.79
N VAL A 243 -3.69 7.50 -0.90
CA VAL A 243 -2.73 7.40 -2.01
C VAL A 243 -3.46 7.13 -3.34
N PRO A 244 -2.87 7.47 -4.52
CA PRO A 244 -3.55 7.36 -5.81
C PRO A 244 -4.09 5.96 -6.13
N ALA A 245 -3.39 4.90 -5.72
CA ALA A 245 -3.85 3.52 -5.90
C ALA A 245 -5.17 3.28 -5.15
N VAL A 246 -5.26 3.69 -3.87
CA VAL A 246 -6.48 3.59 -3.05
C VAL A 246 -7.63 4.38 -3.66
N VAL A 247 -7.38 5.61 -4.12
CA VAL A 247 -8.40 6.43 -4.81
C VAL A 247 -8.95 5.69 -6.03
N ASN A 248 -8.08 5.11 -6.85
CA ASN A 248 -8.48 4.39 -8.06
C ASN A 248 -9.24 3.09 -7.75
N LEU A 249 -8.83 2.35 -6.72
CA LEU A 249 -9.50 1.13 -6.26
C LEU A 249 -10.90 1.44 -5.73
N CYS A 250 -11.02 2.44 -4.86
CA CYS A 250 -12.30 2.84 -4.28
C CYS A 250 -13.25 3.37 -5.36
N GLN A 251 -12.76 4.15 -6.33
CA GLN A 251 -13.57 4.58 -7.46
C GLN A 251 -14.04 3.40 -8.32
N ALA A 252 -13.15 2.47 -8.67
CA ALA A 252 -13.48 1.33 -9.53
C ALA A 252 -14.42 0.34 -8.84
N GLY A 253 -14.22 0.11 -7.55
CA GLY A 253 -15.01 -0.79 -6.73
C GLY A 253 -16.30 -0.18 -6.18
N ASN A 254 -16.57 1.11 -6.43
CA ASN A 254 -17.66 1.87 -5.79
C ASN A 254 -17.63 1.79 -4.25
N ILE A 255 -16.43 1.87 -3.67
CA ILE A 255 -16.25 1.76 -2.23
C ILE A 255 -16.51 3.13 -1.60
N VAL A 256 -17.46 3.18 -0.67
CA VAL A 256 -17.74 4.39 0.10
C VAL A 256 -16.62 4.58 1.12
N LEU A 257 -15.99 5.76 1.09
CA LEU A 257 -15.01 6.18 2.08
C LEU A 257 -15.66 7.11 3.09
N THR A 258 -15.49 6.79 4.37
CA THR A 258 -15.92 7.61 5.50
C THR A 258 -14.69 8.30 6.10
N PRO A 259 -14.58 9.64 6.07
CA PRO A 259 -13.46 10.33 6.69
C PRO A 259 -13.39 10.07 8.19
N ALA A 260 -12.22 9.63 8.68
CA ALA A 260 -11.91 9.46 10.08
C ALA A 260 -11.00 10.61 10.57
N PRO A 261 -11.13 11.05 11.84
CA PRO A 261 -10.26 12.07 12.42
C PRO A 261 -8.91 11.47 12.85
N VAL A 262 -8.26 10.73 11.96
CA VAL A 262 -7.01 10.01 12.20
C VAL A 262 -5.98 10.47 11.19
N ALA A 263 -4.84 10.96 11.68
CA ALA A 263 -3.69 11.25 10.83
C ALA A 263 -2.97 9.93 10.51
N GLY A 264 -2.87 9.60 9.22
CA GLY A 264 -2.25 8.35 8.77
C GLY A 264 -3.10 7.58 7.77
N GLU A 265 -2.51 6.54 7.19
CA GLU A 265 -3.13 5.71 6.16
C GLU A 265 -3.89 4.57 6.84
N LEU A 266 -5.22 4.66 6.87
CA LEU A 266 -6.09 3.63 7.43
C LEU A 266 -6.47 2.59 6.39
N VAL A 267 -6.64 3.00 5.13
CA VAL A 267 -6.90 2.08 4.02
C VAL A 267 -5.63 1.97 3.18
N THR A 268 -4.97 0.82 3.24
CA THR A 268 -3.81 0.54 2.39
C THR A 268 -4.26 0.13 0.97
N PRO A 269 -3.39 0.23 -0.06
CA PRO A 269 -3.68 -0.29 -1.39
C PRO A 269 -4.14 -1.75 -1.40
N THR A 270 -3.48 -2.62 -0.64
CA THR A 270 -3.84 -4.04 -0.52
C THR A 270 -5.22 -4.22 0.12
N GLY A 271 -5.52 -3.50 1.20
CA GLY A 271 -6.82 -3.52 1.86
C GLY A 271 -7.96 -3.07 0.94
N ALA A 272 -7.79 -1.95 0.23
CA ALA A 272 -8.77 -1.48 -0.75
C ALA A 272 -8.96 -2.47 -1.90
N ALA A 273 -7.90 -3.14 -2.36
CA ALA A 273 -7.97 -4.10 -3.45
C ALA A 273 -8.72 -5.38 -3.08
N ILE A 274 -8.57 -5.87 -1.84
CA ILE A 274 -9.37 -6.98 -1.31
C ILE A 274 -10.86 -6.66 -1.44
N VAL A 275 -11.27 -5.48 -0.98
CA VAL A 275 -12.68 -5.05 -1.05
C VAL A 275 -13.12 -4.84 -2.51
N ALA A 276 -12.32 -4.14 -3.31
CA ALA A 276 -12.66 -3.86 -4.70
C ALA A 276 -12.82 -5.13 -5.55
N ALA A 277 -12.03 -6.17 -5.26
CA ALA A 277 -12.04 -7.42 -6.01
C ALA A 277 -13.09 -8.43 -5.49
N LEU A 278 -13.32 -8.49 -4.17
CA LEU A 278 -14.04 -9.60 -3.56
C LEU A 278 -15.38 -9.24 -2.93
N ARG A 279 -15.70 -7.95 -2.75
CA ARG A 279 -17.00 -7.53 -2.18
C ARG A 279 -18.16 -7.95 -3.09
N THR A 280 -19.15 -8.61 -2.51
CA THR A 280 -20.38 -9.04 -3.19
C THR A 280 -21.55 -8.10 -2.92
N SER A 281 -21.54 -7.37 -1.80
CA SER A 281 -22.60 -6.43 -1.43
C SER A 281 -22.06 -5.23 -0.65
N GLU A 282 -22.68 -4.07 -0.89
CA GLU A 282 -22.46 -2.81 -0.18
C GLU A 282 -23.43 -2.63 1.00
N HIS A 283 -24.37 -3.56 1.18
CA HIS A 283 -25.45 -3.43 2.14
C HIS A 283 -25.45 -4.60 3.12
N LEU A 284 -25.51 -4.25 4.41
CA LEU A 284 -25.73 -5.21 5.47
C LEU A 284 -27.08 -5.92 5.29
N PRO A 285 -27.17 -7.22 5.62
CA PRO A 285 -28.46 -7.90 5.69
C PRO A 285 -29.39 -7.18 6.67
N ALA A 286 -30.68 -7.11 6.34
CA ALA A 286 -31.67 -6.43 7.20
C ALA A 286 -31.73 -7.04 8.61
N ARG A 287 -31.48 -8.35 8.73
CA ARG A 287 -31.27 -9.08 9.98
C ARG A 287 -30.24 -10.17 9.76
N TYR A 288 -29.36 -10.35 10.73
CA TYR A 288 -28.38 -11.42 10.73
C TYR A 288 -28.04 -11.83 12.16
N ARG A 289 -27.46 -13.02 12.31
CA ARG A 289 -26.92 -13.55 13.57
C ARG A 289 -25.42 -13.75 13.42
N ILE A 290 -24.65 -13.24 14.37
CA ILE A 290 -23.21 -13.44 14.42
C ILE A 290 -22.93 -14.87 14.91
N GLU A 291 -22.11 -15.60 14.16
CA GLU A 291 -21.67 -16.96 14.47
C GLU A 291 -20.24 -16.96 15.01
N ALA A 292 -19.36 -16.18 14.41
CA ALA A 292 -17.98 -16.00 14.83
C ALA A 292 -17.52 -14.55 14.60
N VAL A 293 -16.52 -14.14 15.36
CA VAL A 293 -15.88 -12.82 15.25
C VAL A 293 -14.38 -13.03 15.23
N GLY A 294 -13.71 -12.38 14.30
CA GLY A 294 -12.25 -12.32 14.23
C GLY A 294 -11.76 -10.88 14.26
N TYR A 295 -10.67 -10.64 14.99
CA TYR A 295 -9.99 -9.36 15.09
C TYR A 295 -8.56 -9.48 14.57
N GLY A 296 -8.23 -8.69 13.54
CA GLY A 296 -6.88 -8.59 12.99
C GLY A 296 -6.20 -7.30 13.43
N ALA A 297 -5.02 -7.40 14.02
CA ALA A 297 -4.24 -6.28 14.51
C ALA A 297 -3.49 -5.59 13.36
N GLY A 298 -3.54 -4.26 13.31
CA GLY A 298 -2.70 -3.46 12.43
C GLY A 298 -1.34 -3.17 13.07
N LYS A 299 -0.29 -3.09 12.25
CA LYS A 299 1.07 -2.83 12.74
C LYS A 299 1.33 -1.36 13.08
N ARG A 300 0.69 -0.43 12.36
CA ARG A 300 0.86 1.01 12.55
C ARG A 300 0.05 1.53 13.75
N PRO A 301 0.68 2.16 14.76
CA PRO A 301 -0.04 2.74 15.87
C PRO A 301 -0.62 4.11 15.47
N TYR A 302 -1.95 4.20 15.39
CA TYR A 302 -2.64 5.47 15.16
C TYR A 302 -3.46 5.87 16.38
N GLU A 303 -3.42 7.14 16.76
CA GLU A 303 -4.29 7.70 17.79
C GLU A 303 -5.74 7.82 17.29
N GLY A 304 -6.71 7.61 18.18
CA GLY A 304 -8.12 7.80 17.86
C GLY A 304 -8.80 6.65 17.10
N CYS A 305 -8.11 5.53 16.87
CA CYS A 305 -8.71 4.31 16.32
C CYS A 305 -8.29 3.06 17.12
N SER A 306 -9.03 1.96 16.98
CA SER A 306 -8.70 0.71 17.68
C SER A 306 -7.40 0.07 17.18
N GLY A 307 -7.03 0.32 15.91
CA GLY A 307 -5.94 -0.36 15.22
C GLY A 307 -6.23 -1.84 14.96
N THR A 308 -7.52 -2.21 14.88
CA THR A 308 -7.97 -3.59 14.58
C THR A 308 -9.00 -3.61 13.47
N LEU A 309 -8.90 -4.57 12.56
CA LEU A 309 -9.95 -4.92 11.61
C LEU A 309 -10.87 -5.97 12.24
N ARG A 310 -12.19 -5.80 12.11
CA ARG A 310 -13.16 -6.78 12.60
C ARG A 310 -13.84 -7.49 11.44
N CYS A 311 -13.84 -8.81 11.50
CA CYS A 311 -14.59 -9.69 10.60
C CYS A 311 -15.69 -10.40 11.38
N LEU A 312 -16.91 -10.42 10.85
CA LEU A 312 -18.04 -11.16 11.41
C LEU A 312 -18.48 -12.23 10.42
N LEU A 313 -18.47 -13.48 10.87
CA LEU A 313 -19.17 -14.55 10.16
C LEU A 313 -20.62 -14.53 10.61
N VAL A 314 -21.54 -14.36 9.66
CA VAL A 314 -22.95 -14.22 9.98
C VAL A 314 -23.84 -15.14 9.16
N HIS A 315 -24.94 -15.52 9.80
CA HIS A 315 -26.10 -16.10 9.14
C HIS A 315 -27.11 -14.99 8.85
N ALA A 316 -27.27 -14.63 7.57
CA ALA A 316 -28.31 -13.69 7.14
C ALA A 316 -29.69 -14.38 7.12
N ASP A 317 -30.71 -13.71 7.65
CA ASP A 317 -32.08 -14.18 7.44
C ASP A 317 -32.48 -13.94 5.97
N ALA A 318 -33.10 -14.95 5.33
CA ALA A 318 -33.71 -14.80 4.01
C ALA A 318 -34.95 -13.89 4.01
#